data_AF-A0A9X5XA94-F1
#
_entry.id   AF-A0A9X5XA94-F1
#
_cell.length_a   1.000
_cell.length_b   1.000
_cell.length_c   1.000
_cell.angle_alpha   90.00
_cell.angle_beta   90.00
_cell.angle_gamma   90.00
#
_symmetry.space_group_name_H-M   'P 1'
#
loop_
_entity.id
_entity.type
_entity.pdbx_description
1 polymer ?
#
loop_
_entity_poly.entity_id
_entity_poly.type
_entity_poly.pdbx_seq_one_letter_code
_entity_poly.pdbx_strand_id
1 'polypeptide(L)'
;MLRRGAEIALNSLQEWLDEIDEATLAAVTMRAVAQDPALRAATRRINRAHLTFWASETVRDPGAPVPAYTGPDSLSHARDLVRRGLDESALDSYRVGQNAAWRRWMQTAFTLTSDPDELRELLDVSARSVSGFLDATIVDIAARMAAEREELTHGTHAERREIVTLLVEGAPISRQRAEARLGYALDRTHTAAVVWSEEPAPEPGHLERATEALAQTAGVQQPLTVIVGAATL
;
A
#
# COMPACT_ATOMS: atom_id res chain seq x y z
N MET A 1 -25.61 23.92 0.99
CA MET A 1 -25.11 23.46 2.30
C MET A 1 -23.81 22.68 2.23
N LEU A 2 -23.62 21.78 1.26
CA LEU A 2 -22.40 20.96 1.13
C LEU A 2 -21.10 21.80 1.14
N ARG A 3 -21.04 22.87 0.33
CA ARG A 3 -19.94 23.86 0.35
C ARG A 3 -19.65 24.38 1.76
N ARG A 4 -20.70 24.80 2.47
CA ARG A 4 -20.60 25.38 3.80
C ARG A 4 -20.10 24.38 4.84
N GLY A 5 -20.56 23.12 4.77
CA GLY A 5 -20.04 22.04 5.60
C GLY A 5 -18.55 21.77 5.35
N ALA A 6 -18.13 21.78 4.09
CA ALA A 6 -16.72 21.63 3.72
C ALA A 6 -15.85 22.82 4.19
N GLU A 7 -16.36 24.05 4.11
CA GLU A 7 -15.69 25.22 4.70
C GLU A 7 -15.52 25.08 6.22
N ILE A 8 -16.54 24.58 6.93
CA ILE A 8 -16.45 24.32 8.37
C ILE A 8 -15.35 23.28 8.64
N ALA A 9 -15.31 22.19 7.88
CA ALA A 9 -14.27 21.17 8.03
C ALA A 9 -12.85 21.73 7.79
N LEU A 10 -12.67 22.64 6.82
CA LEU A 10 -11.38 23.32 6.61
C LEU A 10 -11.03 24.27 7.75
N ASN A 11 -12.01 24.97 8.32
CA ASN A 11 -11.79 25.92 9.41
C ASN A 11 -11.53 25.24 10.76
N SER A 12 -12.06 24.03 10.97
CA SER A 12 -11.82 23.21 12.18
C SER A 12 -10.97 21.97 11.90
N LEU A 13 -10.11 22.03 10.89
CA LEU A 13 -9.37 20.89 10.34
C LEU A 13 -8.67 20.05 11.40
N GLN A 14 -8.03 20.67 12.39
CA GLN A 14 -7.28 19.92 13.41
C GLN A 14 -8.18 19.01 14.24
N GLU A 15 -9.39 19.44 14.60
CA GLU A 15 -10.29 18.63 15.41
C GLU A 15 -10.78 17.40 14.63
N TRP A 16 -10.99 17.55 13.32
CA TRP A 16 -11.30 16.43 12.43
C TRP A 16 -10.14 15.44 12.37
N LEU A 17 -8.92 15.94 12.23
CA LEU A 17 -7.73 15.11 12.14
C LEU A 17 -7.46 14.37 13.44
N ASP A 18 -7.68 14.97 14.60
CA ASP A 18 -7.46 14.30 15.88
C ASP A 18 -8.33 13.04 16.00
N GLU A 19 -9.63 13.13 15.65
CA GLU A 19 -10.55 11.98 15.68
C GLU A 19 -10.19 10.92 14.62
N ILE A 20 -9.85 11.34 13.40
CA ILE A 20 -9.49 10.42 12.31
C ILE A 20 -8.17 9.71 12.62
N ASP A 21 -7.17 10.45 13.11
CA ASP A 21 -5.85 9.91 13.44
C ASP A 21 -5.95 8.94 14.61
N GLU A 22 -6.71 9.27 15.65
CA GLU A 22 -6.95 8.38 16.79
C GLU A 22 -7.61 7.07 16.32
N ALA A 23 -8.70 7.18 15.56
CA ALA A 23 -9.44 6.01 15.08
C ALA A 23 -8.58 5.12 14.17
N THR A 24 -7.90 5.73 13.20
CA THR A 24 -7.04 5.02 12.23
C THR A 24 -5.88 4.30 12.93
N LEU A 25 -5.20 4.96 13.87
CA LEU A 25 -4.04 4.39 14.57
C LEU A 25 -4.43 3.38 15.67
N ALA A 26 -5.66 3.42 16.17
CA ALA A 26 -6.18 2.42 17.12
C ALA A 26 -6.60 1.11 16.45
N ALA A 27 -6.72 1.07 15.12
CA ALA A 27 -7.13 -0.12 14.39
C ALA A 27 -6.14 -1.29 14.58
N VAL A 28 -6.66 -2.51 14.72
CA VAL A 28 -5.83 -3.71 14.98
C VAL A 28 -4.84 -3.96 13.85
N THR A 29 -5.26 -3.79 12.59
CA THR A 29 -4.41 -3.90 11.39
C THR A 29 -3.31 -2.84 11.34
N MET A 30 -3.47 -1.73 12.07
CA MET A 30 -2.52 -0.61 12.12
C MET A 30 -1.55 -0.66 13.31
N ARG A 31 -1.54 -1.75 14.09
CA ARG A 31 -0.67 -1.85 15.29
C ARG A 31 0.81 -1.64 14.98
N ALA A 32 1.32 -2.22 13.90
CA ALA A 32 2.71 -2.04 13.48
C ALA A 32 2.99 -0.59 13.06
N VAL A 33 2.06 0.04 12.34
CA VAL A 33 2.11 1.47 11.97
C VAL A 33 2.12 2.34 13.23
N ALA A 34 1.27 2.05 14.20
CA ALA A 34 1.16 2.79 15.45
C ALA A 34 2.43 2.70 16.32
N GLN A 35 3.22 1.64 16.18
CA GLN A 35 4.47 1.46 16.94
C GLN A 35 5.69 2.11 16.26
N ASP A 36 5.65 2.36 14.95
CA ASP A 36 6.71 3.05 14.20
C ASP A 36 6.42 4.58 14.12
N PRO A 37 7.24 5.44 14.76
CA PRO A 37 7.03 6.89 14.72
C PRO A 37 7.00 7.50 13.32
N ALA A 38 7.78 6.96 12.37
CA ALA A 38 7.82 7.44 11.00
C ALA A 38 6.53 7.08 10.24
N LEU A 39 6.05 5.84 10.39
CA LEU A 39 4.78 5.40 9.80
C LEU A 39 3.57 6.13 10.39
N ARG A 40 3.56 6.37 11.71
CA ARG A 40 2.54 7.23 12.32
C ARG A 40 2.54 8.62 11.71
N ALA A 41 3.70 9.26 11.61
CA ALA A 41 3.80 10.59 11.03
C ALA A 41 3.35 10.61 9.56
N ALA A 42 3.67 9.57 8.78
CA ALA A 42 3.18 9.41 7.41
C ALA A 42 1.66 9.25 7.35
N THR A 43 1.08 8.44 8.25
CA THR A 43 -0.37 8.23 8.36
C THR A 43 -1.10 9.54 8.69
N ARG A 44 -0.57 10.35 9.62
CA ARG A 44 -1.16 11.66 9.93
C ARG A 44 -1.07 12.65 8.76
N ARG A 45 0.03 12.61 8.00
CA ARG A 45 0.18 13.43 6.79
C ARG A 45 -0.85 13.04 5.72
N ILE A 46 -1.01 11.74 5.46
CA ILE A 46 -1.96 11.28 4.42
C ILE A 46 -3.41 11.56 4.82
N ASN A 47 -3.78 11.39 6.10
CA ASN A 47 -5.10 11.75 6.61
C ASN A 47 -5.39 13.25 6.40
N ARG A 48 -4.41 14.12 6.72
CA ARG A 48 -4.50 15.56 6.46
C ARG A 48 -4.67 15.86 4.98
N ALA A 49 -3.87 15.23 4.12
CA ALA A 49 -3.92 15.43 2.69
C ALA A 49 -5.29 15.06 2.12
N HIS A 50 -5.83 13.89 2.49
CA HIS A 50 -7.14 13.42 2.02
C HIS A 50 -8.29 14.32 2.47
N LEU A 51 -8.34 14.67 3.76
CA LEU A 51 -9.41 15.53 4.27
C LEU A 51 -9.35 16.93 3.64
N THR A 52 -8.14 17.50 3.54
CA THR A 52 -7.95 18.83 2.94
C THR A 52 -8.34 18.81 1.46
N PHE A 53 -7.93 17.77 0.73
CA PHE A 53 -8.23 17.62 -0.68
C PHE A 53 -9.74 17.49 -0.94
N TRP A 54 -10.40 16.54 -0.26
CA TRP A 54 -11.83 16.33 -0.40
C TRP A 54 -12.64 17.61 -0.06
N ALA A 55 -12.30 18.27 1.05
CA ALA A 55 -13.01 19.48 1.45
C ALA A 55 -12.76 20.63 0.47
N SER A 56 -11.54 20.78 -0.05
CA SER A 56 -11.21 21.82 -1.04
C SER A 56 -11.96 21.62 -2.36
N GLU A 57 -11.99 20.39 -2.88
CA GLU A 57 -12.74 20.05 -4.09
C GLU A 57 -14.25 20.25 -3.89
N THR A 58 -14.77 19.87 -2.72
CA THR A 58 -16.18 20.07 -2.36
C THR A 58 -16.54 21.55 -2.21
N VAL A 59 -15.62 22.40 -1.75
CA VAL A 59 -15.82 23.86 -1.73
C VAL A 59 -15.87 24.40 -3.15
N ARG A 60 -14.92 23.98 -4.00
CA ARG A 60 -14.79 24.42 -5.39
C ARG A 60 -16.02 24.07 -6.22
N ASP A 61 -16.41 22.79 -6.25
CA ASP A 61 -17.52 22.29 -7.06
C ASP A 61 -18.45 21.35 -6.25
N PRO A 62 -19.37 21.91 -5.46
CA PRO A 62 -20.19 21.14 -4.53
C PRO A 62 -21.12 20.16 -5.26
N GLY A 63 -20.99 18.87 -4.94
CA GLY A 63 -21.83 17.80 -5.48
C GLY A 63 -21.24 17.14 -6.73
N ALA A 64 -20.16 17.70 -7.29
CA ALA A 64 -19.38 17.02 -8.31
C ALA A 64 -18.61 15.83 -7.71
N PRO A 65 -18.33 14.77 -8.51
CA PRO A 65 -17.45 13.70 -8.09
C PRO A 65 -16.05 14.22 -7.75
N VAL A 66 -15.54 13.85 -6.57
CA VAL A 66 -14.17 14.18 -6.16
C VAL A 66 -13.25 13.03 -6.63
N PRO A 67 -12.20 13.32 -7.44
CA PRO A 67 -11.32 12.28 -7.96
C PRO A 67 -10.40 11.69 -6.88
N ALA A 68 -9.74 10.56 -7.18
CA ALA A 68 -8.75 9.97 -6.28
C ALA A 68 -7.64 10.97 -5.93
N TYR A 69 -7.15 10.93 -4.69
CA TYR A 69 -5.99 11.73 -4.30
C TYR A 69 -4.69 11.06 -4.80
N THR A 70 -4.05 11.68 -5.80
CA THR A 70 -2.79 11.20 -6.41
C THR A 70 -1.58 12.05 -6.04
N GLY A 71 -1.65 12.80 -4.94
CA GLY A 71 -0.57 13.70 -4.52
C GLY A 71 0.69 12.96 -4.03
N PRO A 72 1.79 13.69 -3.80
CA PRO A 72 3.09 13.10 -3.46
C PRO A 72 3.06 12.27 -2.17
N ASP A 73 2.21 12.64 -1.21
CA ASP A 73 2.05 11.90 0.03
C ASP A 73 1.52 10.48 -0.23
N SER A 74 0.63 10.28 -1.22
CA SER A 74 0.05 8.97 -1.57
C SER A 74 1.11 7.98 -2.05
N LEU A 75 1.99 8.43 -2.94
CA LEU A 75 3.14 7.64 -3.40
C LEU A 75 4.07 7.27 -2.24
N SER A 76 4.47 8.25 -1.42
CA SER A 76 5.39 7.99 -0.30
C SER A 76 4.79 7.02 0.71
N HIS A 77 3.49 7.14 0.98
CA HIS A 77 2.76 6.28 1.90
C HIS A 77 2.70 4.84 1.41
N ALA A 78 2.34 4.61 0.13
CA ALA A 78 2.32 3.27 -0.47
C ALA A 78 3.69 2.58 -0.37
N ARG A 79 4.79 3.30 -0.69
CA ARG A 79 6.15 2.75 -0.57
C ARG A 79 6.52 2.42 0.87
N ASP A 80 6.20 3.31 1.80
CA ASP A 80 6.52 3.14 3.22
C ASP A 80 5.81 1.93 3.84
N LEU A 81 4.57 1.66 3.42
CA LEU A 81 3.80 0.48 3.83
C LEU A 81 4.44 -0.81 3.28
N VAL A 82 4.69 -0.88 1.96
CA VAL A 82 5.24 -2.08 1.30
C VAL A 82 6.62 -2.44 1.86
N ARG A 83 7.51 -1.46 2.01
CA ARG A 83 8.90 -1.69 2.50
C ARG A 83 8.96 -2.17 3.94
N ARG A 84 7.92 -1.95 4.73
CA ARG A 84 7.81 -2.43 6.12
C ARG A 84 6.95 -3.71 6.23
N GLY A 85 6.67 -4.35 5.09
CA GLY A 85 6.00 -5.64 5.03
C GLY A 85 4.49 -5.58 5.21
N LEU A 86 3.88 -4.39 5.14
CA LEU A 86 2.42 -4.25 5.20
C LEU A 86 1.81 -4.53 3.83
N ASP A 87 0.67 -5.22 3.84
CA ASP A 87 -0.11 -5.61 2.66
C ASP A 87 -1.41 -4.80 2.56
N GLU A 88 -2.30 -5.16 1.63
CA GLU A 88 -3.56 -4.44 1.45
C GLU A 88 -4.46 -4.46 2.70
N SER A 89 -4.22 -5.30 3.71
CA SER A 89 -4.98 -5.26 4.97
C SER A 89 -4.78 -3.94 5.73
N ALA A 90 -3.68 -3.22 5.48
CA ALA A 90 -3.49 -1.87 5.99
C ALA A 90 -4.52 -0.88 5.43
N LEU A 91 -5.13 -1.17 4.27
CA LEU A 91 -6.15 -0.33 3.66
C LEU A 91 -7.49 -0.39 4.40
N ASP A 92 -7.73 -1.38 5.27
CA ASP A 92 -8.90 -1.39 6.16
C ASP A 92 -8.94 -0.17 7.10
N SER A 93 -7.79 0.44 7.35
CA SER A 93 -7.68 1.67 8.14
C SER A 93 -8.45 2.84 7.52
N TYR A 94 -8.63 2.86 6.20
CA TYR A 94 -9.46 3.85 5.50
C TYR A 94 -10.93 3.75 5.92
N ARG A 95 -11.46 2.53 6.11
CA ARG A 95 -12.84 2.33 6.58
C ARG A 95 -13.02 2.87 8.00
N VAL A 96 -12.01 2.67 8.85
CA VAL A 96 -12.02 3.19 10.23
C VAL A 96 -11.97 4.71 10.24
N GLY A 97 -11.06 5.31 9.46
CA GLY A 97 -10.95 6.76 9.31
C GLY A 97 -12.20 7.39 8.70
N GLN A 98 -12.79 6.75 7.68
CA GLN A 98 -14.05 7.18 7.07
C GLN A 98 -15.19 7.22 8.09
N ASN A 99 -15.33 6.18 8.91
CA ASN A 99 -16.37 6.14 9.94
C ASN A 99 -16.20 7.25 10.98
N ALA A 100 -14.96 7.55 11.37
CA ALA A 100 -14.67 8.67 12.27
C ALA A 100 -15.06 10.02 11.62
N ALA A 101 -14.60 10.27 10.40
CA ALA A 101 -14.95 11.46 9.62
C ALA A 101 -16.47 11.59 9.42
N TRP A 102 -17.16 10.48 9.13
CA TRP A 102 -18.61 10.47 8.91
C TRP A 102 -19.39 10.87 10.16
N ARG A 103 -18.99 10.40 11.35
CA ARG A 103 -19.63 10.81 12.61
C ARG A 103 -19.53 12.32 12.84
N ARG A 104 -18.36 12.90 12.58
CA ARG A 104 -18.15 14.35 12.72
C ARG A 104 -18.89 15.14 11.63
N TRP A 105 -18.96 14.60 10.42
CA TRP A 105 -19.76 15.18 9.34
C TRP A 105 -21.24 15.23 9.69
N MET A 106 -21.81 14.15 10.24
CA MET A 106 -23.20 14.15 10.69
C MET A 106 -23.44 15.27 11.71
N GLN A 107 -22.60 15.38 12.74
CA GLN A 107 -22.73 16.47 13.73
C GLN A 107 -22.70 17.85 13.06
N THR A 108 -21.80 18.07 12.10
CA THR A 108 -21.73 19.32 11.33
C THR A 108 -23.00 19.55 10.53
N ALA A 109 -23.53 18.55 9.83
CA ALA A 109 -24.74 18.65 9.02
C ALA A 109 -25.97 19.08 9.84
N PHE A 110 -26.11 18.56 11.07
CA PHE A 110 -27.18 18.96 12.00
C PHE A 110 -27.09 20.42 12.48
N THR A 111 -25.93 21.09 12.33
CA THR A 111 -25.81 22.53 12.61
C THR A 111 -26.15 23.42 11.42
N LEU A 112 -26.23 22.85 10.20
CA LEU A 112 -26.41 23.62 8.97
C LEU A 112 -27.88 23.86 8.62
N THR A 113 -28.77 22.96 9.03
CA THR A 113 -30.21 23.07 8.79
C THR A 113 -30.99 22.29 9.85
N SER A 114 -32.23 22.73 10.09
CA SER A 114 -33.22 21.99 10.89
C SER A 114 -34.34 21.42 10.03
N ASP A 115 -34.32 21.65 8.71
CA ASP A 115 -35.27 21.07 7.77
C ASP A 115 -34.88 19.60 7.50
N PRO A 116 -35.78 18.63 7.80
CA PRO A 116 -35.50 17.21 7.59
C PRO A 116 -35.24 16.81 6.13
N ASP A 117 -35.88 17.48 5.16
CA ASP A 117 -35.73 17.15 3.75
C ASP A 117 -34.37 17.64 3.21
N GLU A 118 -33.99 18.86 3.58
CA GLU A 118 -32.67 19.43 3.31
C GLU A 118 -31.54 18.63 3.96
N LEU A 119 -31.71 18.20 5.21
CA LEU A 119 -30.73 17.39 5.93
C LEU A 119 -30.56 16.01 5.27
N ARG A 120 -31.67 15.39 4.86
CA ARG A 120 -31.65 14.11 4.14
C ARG A 120 -30.88 14.22 2.83
N GLU A 121 -31.14 15.26 2.04
CA GLU A 121 -30.43 15.51 0.78
C GLU A 121 -28.94 15.74 1.03
N LEU A 122 -28.59 16.57 2.03
CA LEU A 122 -27.20 16.84 2.39
C LEU A 122 -26.45 15.55 2.74
N LEU A 123 -27.00 14.73 3.64
CA LEU A 123 -26.36 13.49 4.06
C LEU A 123 -26.23 12.49 2.91
N ASP A 124 -27.25 12.36 2.06
CA ASP A 124 -27.19 11.46 0.90
C ASP A 124 -26.09 11.86 -0.10
N VAL A 125 -26.02 13.14 -0.47
CA VAL A 125 -24.98 13.65 -1.38
C VAL A 125 -23.59 13.52 -0.75
N SER A 126 -23.44 13.83 0.54
CA SER A 126 -22.17 13.71 1.25
C SER A 126 -21.69 12.26 1.34
N ALA A 127 -22.58 11.30 1.63
CA ALA A 127 -22.23 9.89 1.74
C ALA A 127 -21.69 9.36 0.40
N ARG A 128 -22.36 9.70 -0.71
CA ARG A 128 -21.93 9.34 -2.07
C ARG A 128 -20.60 9.98 -2.42
N SER A 129 -20.42 11.26 -2.11
CA SER A 129 -19.18 12.01 -2.39
C SER A 129 -17.98 11.44 -1.63
N VAL A 130 -18.09 11.26 -0.31
CA VAL A 130 -17.00 10.74 0.53
C VAL A 130 -16.64 9.30 0.16
N SER A 131 -17.64 8.45 -0.05
CA SER A 131 -17.39 7.04 -0.40
C SER A 131 -16.72 6.92 -1.77
N GLY A 132 -17.25 7.62 -2.78
CA GLY A 132 -16.66 7.59 -4.12
C GLY A 132 -15.22 8.11 -4.16
N PHE A 133 -14.92 9.17 -3.41
CA PHE A 133 -13.55 9.68 -3.26
C PHE A 133 -12.61 8.64 -2.64
N LEU A 134 -13.00 8.03 -1.53
CA LEU A 134 -12.17 7.08 -0.81
C LEU A 134 -12.01 5.78 -1.59
N ASP A 135 -13.07 5.26 -2.22
CA ASP A 135 -13.00 4.06 -3.07
C ASP A 135 -12.00 4.27 -4.21
N ALA A 136 -12.08 5.41 -4.92
CA ALA A 136 -11.15 5.74 -5.99
C ALA A 136 -9.70 5.87 -5.48
N THR A 137 -9.52 6.45 -4.29
CA THR A 137 -8.20 6.61 -3.66
C THR A 137 -7.61 5.27 -3.22
N ILE A 138 -8.42 4.37 -2.64
CA ILE A 138 -8.00 3.02 -2.23
C ILE A 138 -7.56 2.21 -3.45
N VAL A 139 -8.31 2.27 -4.56
CA VAL A 139 -7.94 1.58 -5.81
C VAL A 139 -6.58 2.06 -6.33
N ASP A 140 -6.35 3.37 -6.36
CA ASP A 140 -5.08 3.95 -6.81
C ASP A 140 -3.91 3.54 -5.90
N ILE A 141 -4.10 3.58 -4.58
CA ILE A 141 -3.06 3.18 -3.61
C ILE A 141 -2.76 1.68 -3.69
N ALA A 142 -3.78 0.83 -3.82
CA ALA A 142 -3.60 -0.61 -3.98
C ALA A 142 -2.77 -0.92 -5.23
N ALA A 143 -3.07 -0.27 -6.36
CA ALA A 143 -2.30 -0.40 -7.59
C ALA A 143 -0.83 0.02 -7.40
N ARG A 144 -0.57 1.12 -6.67
CA ARG A 144 0.79 1.57 -6.35
C ARG A 144 1.53 0.59 -5.43
N MET A 145 0.85 0.03 -4.44
CA MET A 145 1.43 -0.98 -3.54
C MET A 145 1.83 -2.24 -4.31
N ALA A 146 0.98 -2.69 -5.24
CA ALA A 146 1.28 -3.83 -6.11
C ALA A 146 2.51 -3.54 -7.00
N ALA A 147 2.58 -2.36 -7.62
CA ALA A 147 3.71 -1.95 -8.44
C ALA A 147 5.03 -1.86 -7.65
N GLU A 148 5.04 -1.24 -6.46
CA GLU A 148 6.26 -1.18 -5.62
C GLU A 148 6.70 -2.59 -5.17
N ARG A 149 5.75 -3.48 -4.88
CA ARG A 149 6.08 -4.87 -4.50
C ARG A 149 6.69 -5.62 -5.68
N GLU A 150 6.14 -5.45 -6.86
CA GLU A 150 6.68 -6.00 -8.10
C GLU A 150 8.09 -5.46 -8.38
N GLU A 151 8.32 -4.15 -8.25
CA GLU A 151 9.64 -3.53 -8.42
C GLU A 151 10.67 -4.04 -7.40
N LEU A 152 10.31 -4.18 -6.13
CA LEU A 152 11.20 -4.74 -5.10
C LEU A 152 11.57 -6.19 -5.39
N THR A 153 10.60 -6.96 -5.90
CA THR A 153 10.78 -8.37 -6.26
C THR A 153 11.70 -8.48 -7.48
N HIS A 154 11.38 -7.78 -8.58
CA HIS A 154 12.21 -7.77 -9.80
C HIS A 154 13.60 -7.21 -9.56
N GLY A 155 13.75 -6.13 -8.80
CA GLY A 155 15.05 -5.54 -8.47
C GLY A 155 15.95 -6.51 -7.72
N THR A 156 15.39 -7.24 -6.75
CA THR A 156 16.12 -8.28 -6.01
C THR A 156 16.49 -9.46 -6.92
N HIS A 157 15.61 -9.88 -7.82
CA HIS A 157 15.89 -10.97 -8.75
C HIS A 157 16.91 -10.60 -9.83
N ALA A 158 16.83 -9.40 -10.39
CA ALA A 158 17.80 -8.90 -11.35
C ALA A 158 19.20 -8.79 -10.72
N GLU A 159 19.30 -8.23 -9.51
CA GLU A 159 20.56 -8.14 -8.78
C GLU A 159 21.13 -9.53 -8.45
N ARG A 160 20.30 -10.48 -7.99
CA ARG A 160 20.73 -11.86 -7.76
C ARG A 160 21.23 -12.53 -9.05
N ARG A 161 20.52 -12.35 -10.17
CA ARG A 161 20.90 -12.91 -11.48
C ARG A 161 22.23 -12.36 -11.96
N GLU A 162 22.45 -11.06 -11.84
CA GLU A 162 23.71 -10.41 -12.20
C GLU A 162 24.88 -11.01 -11.39
N ILE A 163 24.72 -11.10 -10.07
CA ILE A 163 25.77 -11.65 -9.20
C ILE A 163 26.05 -13.13 -9.51
N VAL A 164 25.02 -13.95 -9.72
CA VAL A 164 25.22 -15.36 -10.10
C VAL A 164 25.89 -15.49 -11.47
N THR A 165 25.54 -14.64 -12.44
CA THR A 165 26.19 -14.61 -13.76
C THR A 165 27.68 -14.31 -13.61
N LEU A 166 28.04 -13.27 -12.84
CA LEU A 166 29.44 -12.93 -12.57
C LEU A 166 30.22 -14.08 -11.91
N LEU A 167 29.60 -14.80 -10.98
CA LEU A 167 30.20 -15.96 -10.32
C LEU A 167 30.44 -17.12 -11.32
N VAL A 168 29.46 -17.42 -12.16
CA VAL A 168 29.55 -18.50 -13.16
C VAL A 168 30.56 -18.18 -14.26
N GLU A 169 30.66 -16.91 -14.66
CA GLU A 169 31.62 -16.43 -15.66
C GLU A 169 33.05 -16.28 -15.10
N GLY A 170 33.24 -16.44 -13.78
CA GLY A 170 34.55 -16.26 -13.13
C GLY A 170 35.03 -14.81 -13.11
N ALA A 171 34.10 -13.85 -13.17
CA ALA A 171 34.42 -12.42 -13.11
C ALA A 171 35.02 -12.04 -11.73
N PRO A 172 35.84 -10.97 -11.65
CA PRO A 172 36.49 -10.57 -10.41
C PRO A 172 35.48 -9.91 -9.44
N ILE A 173 34.80 -10.74 -8.65
CA ILE A 173 33.94 -10.33 -7.53
C ILE A 173 34.44 -10.98 -6.24
N SER A 174 34.51 -10.21 -5.16
CA SER A 174 34.89 -10.77 -3.86
C SER A 174 33.76 -11.63 -3.31
N ARG A 175 34.11 -12.76 -2.69
CA ARG A 175 33.15 -13.67 -2.04
C ARG A 175 32.24 -12.93 -1.04
N GLN A 176 32.82 -12.05 -0.21
CA GLN A 176 32.06 -11.26 0.76
C GLN A 176 30.99 -10.38 0.11
N ARG A 177 31.30 -9.76 -1.04
CA ARG A 177 30.34 -8.93 -1.79
C ARG A 177 29.24 -9.79 -2.41
N ALA A 178 29.60 -10.94 -2.97
CA ALA A 178 28.64 -11.88 -3.55
C ALA A 178 27.67 -12.43 -2.48
N GLU A 179 28.19 -12.90 -1.35
CA GLU A 179 27.38 -13.42 -0.23
C GLU A 179 26.45 -12.35 0.35
N ALA A 180 26.94 -11.12 0.52
CA ALA A 180 26.14 -10.01 1.04
C ALA A 180 24.98 -9.62 0.11
N ARG A 181 25.19 -9.67 -1.21
CA ARG A 181 24.16 -9.35 -2.21
C ARG A 181 23.18 -10.49 -2.45
N LEU A 182 23.66 -11.74 -2.38
CA LEU A 182 22.80 -12.92 -2.53
C LEU A 182 22.01 -13.24 -1.25
N GLY A 183 22.52 -12.82 -0.08
CA GLY A 183 22.01 -13.28 1.21
C GLY A 183 22.24 -14.78 1.42
N TYR A 184 23.27 -15.33 0.79
CA TYR A 184 23.53 -16.77 0.68
C TYR A 184 25.02 -17.05 0.84
N ALA A 185 25.37 -17.97 1.74
CA ALA A 185 26.75 -18.35 2.02
C ALA A 185 27.34 -19.22 0.89
N LEU A 186 28.57 -18.90 0.47
CA LEU A 186 29.30 -19.51 -0.64
C LEU A 186 30.53 -20.34 -0.17
N ASP A 187 30.61 -20.74 1.11
CA ASP A 187 31.73 -21.55 1.67
C ASP A 187 31.65 -23.04 1.36
N ARG A 188 30.57 -23.49 0.75
CA ARG A 188 30.24 -24.90 0.62
C ARG A 188 30.13 -25.31 -0.84
N THR A 189 30.03 -26.61 -1.07
CA THR A 189 29.65 -27.12 -2.38
C THR A 189 28.18 -26.83 -2.62
N HIS A 190 27.86 -26.28 -3.79
CA HIS A 190 26.52 -25.93 -4.19
C HIS A 190 26.03 -26.84 -5.31
N THR A 191 24.78 -27.25 -5.23
CA THR A 191 24.08 -27.96 -6.29
C THR A 191 23.07 -27.00 -6.91
N ALA A 192 23.14 -26.82 -8.23
CA ALA A 192 22.18 -26.05 -8.99
C ALA A 192 21.19 -26.99 -9.68
N ALA A 193 19.94 -26.54 -9.78
CA ALA A 193 18.90 -27.15 -10.61
C ALA A 193 18.21 -26.03 -11.39
N VAL A 194 17.75 -26.35 -12.60
CA VAL A 194 16.96 -25.42 -13.42
C VAL A 194 15.54 -25.95 -13.45
N VAL A 195 14.57 -25.10 -13.12
CA VAL A 195 13.15 -25.44 -13.11
C VAL A 195 12.46 -24.60 -14.17
N TRP A 196 11.89 -25.24 -15.19
CA TRP A 196 11.20 -24.54 -16.27
C TRP A 196 9.84 -25.16 -16.58
N SER A 197 8.97 -24.38 -17.22
CA SER A 197 7.68 -24.84 -17.75
C SER A 197 7.61 -24.61 -19.26
N GLU A 198 6.99 -25.55 -19.97
CA GLU A 198 6.69 -25.43 -21.41
C GLU A 198 5.28 -24.88 -21.66
N GLU A 199 4.49 -24.65 -20.60
CA GLU A 199 3.15 -24.10 -20.74
C GLU A 199 3.21 -22.62 -21.18
N PRO A 200 2.37 -22.18 -22.13
CA PRO A 200 2.40 -20.81 -22.66
C PRO A 200 1.90 -19.75 -21.67
N ALA A 201 1.24 -20.16 -20.57
CA ALA A 201 0.81 -19.31 -19.47
C ALA A 201 0.68 -20.15 -18.18
N PRO A 202 1.79 -20.52 -17.53
CA PRO A 202 1.72 -21.27 -16.29
C PRO A 202 0.99 -20.43 -15.22
N GLU A 203 0.22 -21.09 -14.35
CA GLU A 203 -0.38 -20.39 -13.22
C GLU A 203 0.69 -19.62 -12.42
N PRO A 204 0.39 -18.39 -11.95
CA PRO A 204 1.26 -17.68 -11.04
C PRO A 204 1.64 -18.56 -9.84
N GLY A 205 2.93 -18.64 -9.53
CA GLY A 205 3.42 -19.46 -8.42
C GLY A 205 3.68 -20.94 -8.76
N HIS A 206 3.45 -21.41 -9.99
CA HIS A 206 3.64 -22.82 -10.34
C HIS A 206 5.11 -23.26 -10.24
N LEU A 207 6.03 -22.46 -10.78
CA LEU A 207 7.47 -22.74 -10.74
C LEU A 207 8.03 -22.64 -9.31
N GLU A 208 7.50 -21.72 -8.50
CA GLU A 208 7.84 -21.55 -7.10
C GLU A 208 7.46 -22.80 -6.29
N ARG A 209 6.26 -23.34 -6.50
CA ARG A 209 5.82 -24.59 -5.86
C ARG A 209 6.68 -25.78 -6.26
N ALA A 210 7.04 -25.89 -7.54
CA ALA A 210 7.94 -26.94 -8.01
C ALA A 210 9.34 -26.82 -7.40
N THR A 211 9.85 -25.59 -7.27
CA THR A 211 11.14 -25.29 -6.62
C THR A 211 11.11 -25.62 -5.13
N GLU A 212 10.02 -25.31 -4.42
CA GLU A 212 9.84 -25.69 -3.01
C GLU A 212 9.81 -27.21 -2.84
N ALA A 213 9.08 -27.94 -3.69
CA ALA A 213 9.04 -29.41 -3.64
C ALA A 213 10.42 -30.04 -3.87
N LEU A 214 11.19 -29.47 -4.80
CA LEU A 214 12.57 -29.89 -5.06
C LEU A 214 13.47 -29.62 -3.84
N ALA A 215 13.38 -28.43 -3.24
CA ALA A 215 14.15 -28.06 -2.07
C ALA A 215 13.83 -28.95 -0.86
N GLN A 216 12.55 -29.26 -0.63
CA GLN A 216 12.12 -30.18 0.42
C GLN A 216 12.69 -31.59 0.23
N THR A 217 12.66 -32.11 -1.01
CA THR A 217 13.22 -33.43 -1.35
C THR A 217 14.73 -33.47 -1.14
N ALA A 218 15.42 -32.36 -1.44
CA ALA A 218 16.86 -32.22 -1.24
C ALA A 218 17.27 -31.91 0.21
N GLY A 219 16.31 -31.75 1.15
CA GLY A 219 16.58 -31.38 2.54
C GLY A 219 17.11 -29.95 2.71
N VAL A 220 16.84 -29.06 1.75
CA VAL A 220 17.34 -27.69 1.73
C VAL A 220 16.32 -26.75 2.38
N GLN A 221 16.71 -26.13 3.50
CA GLN A 221 15.85 -25.20 4.24
C GLN A 221 15.79 -23.80 3.60
N GLN A 222 16.85 -23.38 2.91
CA GLN A 222 16.95 -22.06 2.28
C GLN A 222 17.70 -22.16 0.93
N PRO A 223 16.98 -22.42 -0.17
CA PRO A 223 17.58 -22.43 -1.51
C PRO A 223 17.83 -20.99 -1.99
N LEU A 224 18.91 -20.79 -2.74
CA LEU A 224 19.11 -19.57 -3.53
C LEU A 224 18.31 -19.72 -4.84
N THR A 225 17.23 -18.95 -4.99
CA THR A 225 16.42 -18.95 -6.22
C THR A 225 16.77 -17.75 -7.09
N VAL A 226 17.02 -18.00 -8.38
CA VAL A 226 17.36 -16.98 -9.38
C VAL A 226 16.37 -17.06 -10.52
N ILE A 227 15.46 -16.11 -10.60
CA ILE A 227 14.55 -16.05 -11.76
C ILE A 227 15.39 -15.77 -13.00
N VAL A 228 15.27 -16.57 -14.06
CA VAL A 228 15.95 -16.34 -15.36
C VAL A 228 14.98 -15.71 -16.36
N GLY A 229 13.70 -16.07 -16.29
CA GLY A 229 12.62 -15.50 -17.09
C GLY A 229 11.24 -15.96 -16.60
N ALA A 230 10.16 -15.53 -17.27
CA ALA A 230 8.78 -15.83 -16.84
C ALA A 230 8.43 -17.33 -16.80
N ALA A 231 9.24 -18.19 -17.47
CA ALA A 231 9.05 -19.63 -17.53
C ALA A 231 10.24 -20.44 -16.96
N THR A 232 11.20 -19.79 -16.28
CA THR A 232 12.44 -20.46 -15.82
C THR A 232 13.00 -19.86 -14.53
N LEU A 233 13.24 -20.72 -13.53
CA LEU A 233 13.89 -20.49 -12.24
C LEU A 233 15.18 -21.30 -12.10
#